data_AF-A0A3E0QX91-F1
#
_entry.id   AF-A0A3E0QX91-F1
#
_cell.length_a   1.000
_cell.length_b   1.000
_cell.length_c   1.000
_cell.angle_alpha   90.00
_cell.angle_beta   90.00
_cell.angle_gamma   90.00
#
_symmetry.space_group_name_H-M   'P 1'
#
loop_
_entity.id
_entity.type
_entity.pdbx_description
1 polymer ?
#
loop_
_entity_poly.entity_id
_entity_poly.type
_entity_poly.pdbx_seq_one_letter_code
_entity_poly.pdbx_strand_id
1 'polypeptide(L)'
;GYGTVHESILTHLEQEKWDAADGNFVAWPTNPPYKFALDCNTWGYCAFPNFDDAARASISRYEVSVTSTETGEAIDGYCFDEDQDVLWFEGTAQVAVMHWVAGDREKAEAVLDELKKGWLTGPVGEGLPYTANQGTTYGSGNLWATANTEPCVSSTAWYLMASFRHNPLFLGRNKPVPASDQFWAE
;
A
#
# COMPACT_ATOMS: atom_id res chain seq x y z
N GLY A 1 25.76 4.81 -4.66
CA GLY A 1 25.86 4.51 -6.10
C GLY A 1 25.45 3.07 -6.34
N TYR A 2 25.13 2.72 -7.59
CA TYR A 2 24.83 1.35 -8.03
C TYR A 2 26.08 0.46 -7.96
N GLY A 3 25.91 -0.84 -7.73
CA GLY A 3 27.02 -1.81 -7.63
C GLY A 3 26.52 -3.19 -7.20
N THR A 4 27.43 -4.11 -6.89
CA THR A 4 27.15 -5.55 -6.71
C THR A 4 26.02 -5.90 -5.74
N VAL A 5 25.89 -5.19 -4.61
CA VAL A 5 24.77 -5.40 -3.69
C VAL A 5 23.43 -5.03 -4.32
N HIS A 6 23.39 -3.96 -5.11
CA HIS A 6 22.19 -3.52 -5.82
C HIS A 6 21.83 -4.51 -6.93
N GLU A 7 22.81 -4.94 -7.73
CA GLU A 7 22.64 -5.99 -8.75
C GLU A 7 22.04 -7.26 -8.12
N SER A 8 22.62 -7.72 -7.01
CA SER A 8 22.12 -8.91 -6.31
C SER A 8 20.70 -8.76 -5.77
N ILE A 9 20.31 -7.57 -5.31
CA ILE A 9 18.94 -7.30 -4.87
C ILE A 9 17.99 -7.31 -6.08
N LEU A 10 18.35 -6.67 -7.19
CA LEU A 10 17.52 -6.65 -8.39
C LEU A 10 17.35 -8.05 -8.98
N THR A 11 18.41 -8.87 -9.02
CA THR A 11 18.31 -10.26 -9.43
C THR A 11 17.32 -11.06 -8.57
N HIS A 12 17.33 -10.87 -7.25
CA HIS A 12 16.35 -11.51 -6.37
C HIS A 12 14.92 -11.02 -6.68
N LEU A 13 14.73 -9.71 -6.82
CA LEU A 13 13.43 -9.14 -7.13
C LEU A 13 12.88 -9.65 -8.47
N GLU A 14 13.71 -9.68 -9.51
CA GLU A 14 13.34 -10.19 -10.83
C GLU A 14 13.01 -11.69 -10.82
N GLN A 15 13.91 -12.51 -10.26
CA GLN A 15 13.81 -13.96 -10.39
C GLN A 15 12.81 -14.59 -9.41
N GLU A 16 12.55 -13.94 -8.27
CA GLU A 16 11.70 -14.52 -7.21
C GLU A 16 10.47 -13.70 -6.87
N LYS A 17 10.43 -12.40 -7.19
CA LYS A 17 9.36 -11.50 -6.75
C LYS A 17 8.61 -10.81 -7.88
N TRP A 18 9.07 -10.88 -9.12
CA TRP A 18 8.41 -10.23 -10.25
C TRP A 18 7.38 -11.16 -10.91
N ASP A 19 6.16 -10.67 -11.09
CA ASP A 19 5.14 -11.32 -11.91
C ASP A 19 4.95 -10.51 -13.20
N ALA A 20 5.55 -10.99 -14.29
CA ALA A 20 5.47 -10.33 -15.59
C ALA A 20 4.06 -10.34 -16.21
N ALA A 21 3.15 -11.21 -15.75
CA ALA A 21 1.77 -11.18 -16.21
C ALA A 21 0.97 -10.08 -15.49
N ASP A 22 1.33 -9.77 -14.24
CA ASP A 22 0.72 -8.69 -13.45
C ASP A 22 1.42 -7.33 -13.62
N GLY A 23 2.65 -7.33 -14.15
CA GLY A 23 3.49 -6.14 -14.23
C GLY A 23 3.86 -5.60 -12.85
N ASN A 24 4.00 -6.48 -11.85
CA ASN A 24 4.17 -6.07 -10.46
C ASN A 24 4.93 -7.09 -9.59
N PHE A 25 5.36 -6.65 -8.40
CA PHE A 25 5.92 -7.52 -7.39
C PHE A 25 4.85 -8.37 -6.67
N VAL A 26 5.24 -9.55 -6.21
CA VAL A 26 4.42 -10.48 -5.42
C VAL A 26 5.02 -10.71 -4.03
N ALA A 27 4.16 -10.87 -3.03
CA ALA A 27 4.55 -11.09 -1.65
C ALA A 27 5.07 -12.53 -1.45
N TRP A 28 4.24 -13.53 -1.79
CA TRP A 28 4.53 -14.95 -1.54
C TRP A 28 4.23 -15.86 -2.74
N PRO A 29 5.12 -15.91 -3.75
CA PRO A 29 4.88 -16.64 -5.01
C PRO A 29 4.49 -18.12 -4.83
N THR A 30 5.00 -18.77 -3.78
CA THR A 30 4.75 -20.20 -3.48
C THR A 30 3.54 -20.45 -2.58
N ASN A 31 2.80 -19.41 -2.18
CA ASN A 31 1.63 -19.50 -1.33
C ASN A 31 0.44 -18.78 -1.99
N PRO A 32 -0.33 -19.48 -2.84
CA PRO A 32 -1.34 -18.84 -3.70
C PRO A 32 -2.33 -17.91 -2.98
N PRO A 33 -2.86 -18.24 -1.79
CA PRO A 33 -3.74 -17.34 -1.04
C PRO A 33 -3.10 -16.00 -0.61
N TYR A 34 -1.78 -15.94 -0.44
CA TYR A 34 -1.05 -14.76 -0.01
C TYR A 34 -0.02 -14.33 -1.05
N LYS A 35 -0.26 -14.68 -2.32
CA LYS A 35 0.65 -14.37 -3.41
C LYS A 35 0.79 -12.87 -3.59
N PHE A 36 -0.33 -12.16 -3.59
CA PHE A 36 -0.41 -10.74 -3.83
C PHE A 36 -0.66 -9.98 -2.53
N ALA A 37 -0.09 -8.78 -2.44
CA ALA A 37 -0.30 -7.86 -1.33
C ALA A 37 -0.25 -6.43 -1.85
N LEU A 38 -1.10 -5.56 -1.30
CA LEU A 38 -1.28 -4.19 -1.76
C LEU A 38 0.01 -3.35 -1.68
N ASP A 39 0.82 -3.56 -0.66
CA ASP A 39 2.09 -2.85 -0.47
C ASP A 39 3.07 -3.12 -1.61
N CYS A 40 3.10 -4.34 -2.16
CA CYS A 40 3.93 -4.69 -3.31
C CYS A 40 3.59 -3.84 -4.54
N ASN A 41 2.29 -3.61 -4.81
CA ASN A 41 1.82 -2.70 -5.87
C ASN A 41 2.29 -1.26 -5.65
N THR A 42 2.00 -0.73 -4.47
CA THR A 42 2.23 0.70 -4.21
C THR A 42 3.71 1.02 -4.05
N TRP A 43 4.50 0.14 -3.42
CA TRP A 43 5.93 0.37 -3.19
C TRP A 43 6.71 0.27 -4.48
N GLY A 44 6.41 -0.71 -5.34
CA GLY A 44 7.00 -0.83 -6.67
C GLY A 44 6.82 0.46 -7.47
N TYR A 45 5.56 0.88 -7.61
CA TYR A 45 5.20 2.08 -8.35
C TYR A 45 5.80 3.36 -7.75
N CYS A 46 5.89 3.47 -6.43
CA CYS A 46 6.45 4.64 -5.76
C CYS A 46 7.98 4.69 -5.81
N ALA A 47 8.67 3.54 -5.74
CA ALA A 47 10.12 3.45 -5.62
C ALA A 47 10.86 3.44 -6.97
N PHE A 48 10.28 2.81 -8.00
CA PHE A 48 10.95 2.57 -9.27
C PHE A 48 10.47 3.52 -10.37
N PRO A 49 11.37 4.10 -11.19
CA PRO A 49 10.99 4.95 -12.30
C PRO A 49 10.39 4.12 -13.44
N ASN A 50 9.43 4.70 -14.19
CA ASN A 50 8.78 4.06 -15.35
C ASN A 50 8.18 2.67 -15.04
N PHE A 51 7.72 2.47 -13.80
CA PHE A 51 7.07 1.22 -13.40
C PHE A 51 5.77 1.02 -14.18
N ASP A 52 5.46 -0.23 -14.51
CA ASP A 52 4.26 -0.60 -15.26
C ASP A 52 2.98 -0.05 -14.60
N ASP A 53 2.14 0.59 -15.41
CA ASP A 53 0.83 1.10 -15.00
C ASP A 53 -0.17 -0.03 -14.71
N ALA A 54 0.10 -1.26 -15.14
CA ALA A 54 -0.63 -2.45 -14.71
C ALA A 54 -0.68 -2.58 -13.19
N ALA A 55 0.40 -2.20 -12.48
CA ALA A 55 0.44 -2.20 -11.01
C ALA A 55 -0.61 -1.27 -10.37
N ARG A 56 -1.01 -0.19 -11.06
CA ARG A 56 -2.11 0.69 -10.61
C ARG A 56 -3.48 0.10 -10.91
N ALA A 57 -3.63 -0.60 -12.03
CA ALA A 57 -4.89 -1.24 -12.39
C ALA A 57 -5.18 -2.44 -11.47
N SER A 58 -4.14 -3.19 -11.09
CA SER A 58 -4.29 -4.41 -10.30
C SER A 58 -4.67 -4.17 -8.84
N ILE A 59 -4.60 -2.94 -8.31
CA ILE A 59 -5.03 -2.65 -6.93
C ILE A 59 -6.52 -2.88 -6.69
N SER A 60 -7.33 -2.96 -7.75
CA SER A 60 -8.77 -3.23 -7.63
C SER A 60 -9.07 -4.58 -6.97
N ARG A 61 -8.11 -5.52 -6.98
CA ARG A 61 -8.23 -6.82 -6.28
C ARG A 61 -8.27 -6.69 -4.76
N TYR A 62 -7.86 -5.55 -4.23
CA TYR A 62 -7.83 -5.28 -2.80
C TYR A 62 -8.95 -4.32 -2.38
N GLU A 63 -9.74 -3.79 -3.31
CA GLU A 63 -10.81 -2.82 -2.98
C GLU A 63 -11.82 -3.43 -2.02
N VAL A 64 -12.21 -2.67 -1.00
CA VAL A 64 -13.16 -3.13 0.01
C VAL A 64 -13.98 -1.95 0.52
N SER A 65 -15.27 -2.19 0.74
CA SER A 65 -16.19 -1.25 1.38
C SER A 65 -16.63 -1.82 2.72
N VAL A 66 -16.36 -1.09 3.81
CA VAL A 66 -16.71 -1.53 5.17
C VAL A 66 -17.41 -0.41 5.94
N THR A 67 -18.06 -0.78 7.05
CA THR A 67 -18.51 0.19 8.04
C THR A 67 -17.48 0.26 9.15
N SER A 68 -16.93 1.44 9.39
CA SER A 68 -15.99 1.69 10.49
C SER A 68 -16.61 1.32 11.83
N THR A 69 -15.89 0.54 12.62
CA THR A 69 -16.37 0.06 13.92
C THR A 69 -16.62 1.20 14.90
N GLU A 70 -15.73 2.20 14.88
CA GLU A 70 -15.77 3.31 15.85
C GLU A 70 -16.59 4.50 15.35
N THR A 71 -16.51 4.83 14.06
CA THR A 71 -17.18 6.03 13.53
C THR A 71 -18.57 5.71 12.97
N GLY A 72 -18.85 4.45 12.62
CA GLY A 72 -20.10 4.04 11.97
C GLY A 72 -20.24 4.51 10.52
N GLU A 73 -19.24 5.19 9.96
CA GLU A 73 -19.23 5.63 8.57
C GLU A 73 -18.93 4.47 7.62
N ALA A 74 -19.55 4.51 6.44
CA ALA A 74 -19.15 3.66 5.32
C ALA A 74 -17.89 4.23 4.67
N ILE A 75 -16.86 3.39 4.54
CA ILE A 75 -15.56 3.77 4.01
C ILE A 75 -15.19 2.81 2.88
N ASP A 76 -14.83 3.39 1.75
CA ASP A 76 -14.22 2.69 0.62
C ASP A 76 -12.69 2.78 0.73
N GLY A 77 -12.00 1.67 0.58
CA GLY A 77 -10.55 1.63 0.68
C GLY A 77 -9.99 0.31 0.19
N TYR A 78 -8.89 -0.11 0.80
CA TYR A 78 -8.16 -1.29 0.35
C TYR A 78 -7.78 -2.20 1.52
N CYS A 79 -7.91 -3.50 1.29
CA CYS A 79 -7.39 -4.56 2.12
C CYS A 79 -5.89 -4.76 1.88
N PHE A 80 -5.20 -5.45 2.79
CA PHE A 80 -3.79 -5.79 2.59
C PHE A 80 -3.60 -6.92 1.58
N ASP A 81 -4.58 -7.82 1.44
CA ASP A 81 -4.58 -8.93 0.49
C ASP A 81 -5.95 -9.11 -0.21
N GLU A 82 -6.10 -10.20 -0.96
CA GLU A 82 -7.27 -10.48 -1.81
C GLU A 82 -8.46 -11.08 -1.06
N ASP A 83 -8.39 -11.31 0.26
CA ASP A 83 -9.55 -11.81 1.02
C ASP A 83 -10.63 -10.73 1.22
N GLN A 84 -10.25 -9.45 1.07
CA GLN A 84 -11.10 -8.27 1.12
C GLN A 84 -11.97 -8.22 2.38
N ASP A 85 -11.47 -8.73 3.51
CA ASP A 85 -12.26 -8.82 4.74
C ASP A 85 -12.13 -7.58 5.64
N VAL A 86 -11.11 -6.75 5.39
CA VAL A 86 -10.76 -5.58 6.22
C VAL A 86 -10.29 -4.41 5.38
N LEU A 87 -10.74 -3.20 5.74
CA LEU A 87 -10.11 -1.96 5.27
C LEU A 87 -8.85 -1.65 6.09
N TRP A 88 -7.70 -1.63 5.43
CA TRP A 88 -6.41 -1.29 6.00
C TRP A 88 -6.05 0.17 5.70
N PHE A 89 -6.01 1.01 6.73
CA PHE A 89 -5.83 2.46 6.57
C PHE A 89 -4.44 2.83 6.04
N GLU A 90 -3.39 2.12 6.49
CA GLU A 90 -2.03 2.36 6.00
C GLU A 90 -1.91 2.07 4.51
N GLY A 91 -2.37 0.90 4.04
CA GLY A 91 -2.35 0.55 2.62
C GLY A 91 -3.21 1.48 1.76
N THR A 92 -4.38 1.86 2.27
CA THR A 92 -5.25 2.85 1.61
C THR A 92 -4.54 4.20 1.45
N ALA A 93 -3.78 4.64 2.45
CA ALA A 93 -2.97 5.85 2.34
C ALA A 93 -1.76 5.68 1.40
N GLN A 94 -1.17 4.48 1.29
CA GLN A 94 -0.15 4.18 0.28
C GLN A 94 -0.72 4.32 -1.15
N VAL A 95 -1.98 3.93 -1.37
CA VAL A 95 -2.66 4.12 -2.67
C VAL A 95 -2.82 5.61 -3.01
N ALA A 96 -3.17 6.46 -2.04
CA ALA A 96 -3.23 7.91 -2.27
C ALA A 96 -1.85 8.47 -2.70
N VAL A 97 -0.76 8.02 -2.05
CA VAL A 97 0.61 8.39 -2.47
C VAL A 97 0.90 7.92 -3.89
N MET A 98 0.53 6.69 -4.23
CA MET A 98 0.71 6.14 -5.59
C MET A 98 -0.02 6.98 -6.64
N HIS A 99 -1.27 7.40 -6.38
CA HIS A 99 -2.00 8.30 -7.27
C HIS A 99 -1.33 9.67 -7.40
N TRP A 100 -0.77 10.23 -6.32
CA TRP A 100 0.04 11.45 -6.43
C TRP A 100 1.27 11.27 -7.32
N VAL A 101 1.96 10.14 -7.21
CA VAL A 101 3.12 9.79 -8.05
C VAL A 101 2.72 9.64 -9.52
N ALA A 102 1.56 9.06 -9.79
CA ALA A 102 1.00 8.90 -11.15
C ALA A 102 0.45 10.20 -11.76
N GLY A 103 0.23 11.24 -10.94
CA GLY A 103 -0.43 12.48 -11.36
C GLY A 103 -1.97 12.41 -11.36
N ASP A 104 -2.56 11.32 -10.84
CA ASP A 104 -4.01 11.10 -10.73
C ASP A 104 -4.61 11.90 -9.56
N ARG A 105 -4.63 13.23 -9.66
CA ARG A 105 -4.99 14.11 -8.53
C ARG A 105 -6.37 13.83 -7.96
N GLU A 106 -7.38 13.67 -8.81
CA GLU A 106 -8.76 13.42 -8.39
C GLU A 106 -8.89 12.10 -7.61
N LYS A 107 -8.18 11.05 -8.04
CA LYS A 107 -8.18 9.75 -7.34
C LYS A 107 -7.48 9.85 -6.00
N ALA A 108 -6.35 10.55 -5.92
CA ALA A 108 -5.63 10.76 -4.66
C ALA A 108 -6.49 11.52 -3.64
N GLU A 109 -7.23 12.54 -4.08
CA GLU A 109 -8.14 13.31 -3.24
C GLU A 109 -9.34 12.47 -2.79
N ALA A 110 -9.93 11.66 -3.69
CA ALA A 110 -11.01 10.75 -3.33
C ALA A 110 -10.59 9.75 -2.24
N VAL A 111 -9.41 9.13 -2.37
CA VAL A 111 -8.89 8.21 -1.35
C VAL A 111 -8.61 8.95 -0.03
N LEU A 112 -8.09 10.18 -0.07
CA LEU A 112 -7.91 10.99 1.15
C LEU A 112 -9.22 11.36 1.83
N ASP A 113 -10.29 11.59 1.07
CA ASP A 113 -11.62 11.86 1.63
C ASP A 113 -12.22 10.64 2.31
N GLU A 114 -12.01 9.43 1.77
CA GLU A 114 -12.37 8.18 2.45
C GLU A 114 -11.58 7.98 3.76
N LEU A 115 -10.26 8.20 3.73
CA LEU A 115 -9.42 8.10 4.92
C LEU A 115 -9.90 9.03 6.06
N LYS A 116 -10.45 10.21 5.74
CA LYS A 116 -10.94 11.17 6.75
C LYS A 116 -12.13 10.64 7.57
N LYS A 117 -12.87 9.65 7.07
CA LYS A 117 -14.01 9.04 7.78
C LYS A 117 -13.60 8.12 8.92
N GLY A 118 -12.31 7.76 8.99
CA GLY A 118 -11.75 6.81 9.94
C GLY A 118 -11.08 7.42 11.18
N TRP A 119 -11.07 8.74 11.34
CA TRP A 119 -10.34 9.38 12.45
C TRP A 119 -10.98 9.07 13.81
N LEU A 120 -10.13 8.67 14.75
CA LEU A 120 -10.53 8.41 16.13
C LEU A 120 -9.99 9.51 17.05
N THR A 121 -10.76 9.86 18.06
CA THR A 121 -10.27 10.66 19.19
C THR A 121 -9.68 9.74 20.26
N GLY A 122 -8.35 9.77 20.39
CA GLY A 122 -7.63 9.11 21.49
C GLY A 122 -7.53 10.00 22.75
N PRO A 123 -6.88 9.50 23.83
CA PRO A 123 -6.80 10.22 25.11
C PRO A 123 -6.10 11.57 25.05
N VAL A 124 -5.17 11.76 24.10
CA VAL A 124 -4.30 12.94 24.00
C VAL A 124 -4.21 13.52 22.58
N GLY A 125 -5.07 13.08 21.66
CA GLY A 125 -5.04 13.52 20.26
C GLY A 125 -5.81 12.59 19.34
N GLU A 126 -5.83 12.92 18.05
CA GLU A 126 -6.52 12.15 17.02
C GLU A 126 -5.56 11.27 16.22
N GLY A 127 -6.04 10.14 15.71
CA GLY A 127 -5.30 9.27 14.81
C GLY A 127 -6.19 8.29 14.07
N LEU A 128 -5.68 7.77 12.96
CA LEU A 128 -6.33 6.65 12.26
C LEU A 128 -5.96 5.34 12.95
N PRO A 129 -6.89 4.39 13.09
CA PRO A 129 -6.57 3.06 13.59
C PRO A 129 -5.81 2.26 12.52
N TYR A 130 -5.38 1.06 12.86
CA TYR A 130 -4.72 0.17 11.90
C TYR A 130 -5.71 -0.25 10.80
N THR A 131 -6.94 -0.59 11.20
CA THR A 131 -8.02 -1.05 10.29
C THR A 131 -9.35 -0.38 10.63
N ALA A 132 -10.34 -0.39 9.72
CA ALA A 132 -11.67 0.14 10.03
C ALA A 132 -12.58 -0.89 10.73
N ASN A 133 -12.29 -2.18 10.57
CA ASN A 133 -13.06 -3.29 11.12
C ASN A 133 -12.15 -4.43 11.58
N GLN A 134 -12.75 -5.38 12.32
CA GLN A 134 -12.11 -6.64 12.70
C GLN A 134 -12.03 -7.58 11.49
N GLY A 135 -10.86 -8.21 11.31
CA GLY A 135 -10.59 -9.20 10.27
C GLY A 135 -10.61 -10.62 10.79
N THR A 136 -10.54 -11.57 9.85
CA THR A 136 -10.69 -13.00 10.12
C THR A 136 -9.39 -13.79 9.92
N THR A 137 -8.45 -13.27 9.12
CA THR A 137 -7.35 -14.11 8.61
C THR A 137 -5.95 -13.67 9.07
N TYR A 138 -5.48 -12.49 8.66
CA TYR A 138 -4.06 -12.16 8.76
C TYR A 138 -3.67 -11.47 10.08
N GLY A 139 -3.08 -12.25 10.99
CA GLY A 139 -2.49 -11.71 12.22
C GLY A 139 -3.39 -11.73 13.45
N SER A 140 -4.52 -12.44 13.41
CA SER A 140 -5.61 -12.60 14.41
C SER A 140 -5.23 -12.91 15.89
N GLY A 141 -3.97 -12.73 16.28
CA GLY A 141 -3.52 -12.65 17.66
C GLY A 141 -3.75 -11.26 18.30
N ASN A 142 -3.11 -11.03 19.44
CA ASN A 142 -3.37 -9.88 20.32
C ASN A 142 -3.27 -8.49 19.66
N LEU A 143 -2.52 -8.35 18.56
CA LEU A 143 -2.41 -7.10 17.81
C LEU A 143 -3.75 -6.67 17.18
N TRP A 144 -4.67 -7.61 16.94
CA TRP A 144 -5.98 -7.31 16.36
C TRP A 144 -7.01 -6.83 17.36
N ALA A 145 -6.84 -7.10 18.66
CA ALA A 145 -7.83 -6.76 19.67
C ALA A 145 -8.19 -5.27 19.68
N THR A 146 -7.23 -4.40 19.32
CA THR A 146 -7.43 -2.94 19.24
C THR A 146 -7.11 -2.35 17.87
N ALA A 147 -6.85 -3.20 16.85
CA ALA A 147 -6.45 -2.76 15.51
C ALA A 147 -7.45 -1.79 14.88
N ASN A 148 -8.74 -1.93 15.18
CA ASN A 148 -9.81 -1.09 14.64
C ASN A 148 -10.35 -0.03 15.61
N THR A 149 -9.82 0.04 16.84
CA THR A 149 -10.39 0.90 17.90
C THR A 149 -9.38 1.85 18.52
N GLU A 150 -8.08 1.68 18.25
CA GLU A 150 -7.04 2.56 18.78
C GLU A 150 -6.21 3.21 17.68
N PRO A 151 -5.85 4.51 17.82
CA PRO A 151 -4.93 5.19 16.92
C PRO A 151 -3.63 4.42 16.69
N CYS A 152 -3.27 4.24 15.42
CA CYS A 152 -2.06 3.57 14.97
C CYS A 152 -1.10 4.55 14.30
N VAL A 153 0.19 4.44 14.64
CA VAL A 153 1.25 5.28 14.09
C VAL A 153 1.39 5.09 12.59
N SER A 154 1.31 3.85 12.08
CA SER A 154 1.59 3.58 10.67
C SER A 154 0.54 4.18 9.75
N SER A 155 -0.75 3.93 10.02
CA SER A 155 -1.88 4.53 9.30
C SER A 155 -1.83 6.05 9.31
N THR A 156 -1.59 6.64 10.49
CA THR A 156 -1.53 8.09 10.64
C THR A 156 -0.34 8.69 9.90
N ALA A 157 0.83 8.05 9.95
CA ALA A 157 2.02 8.51 9.26
C ALA A 157 1.85 8.47 7.74
N TRP A 158 1.29 7.39 7.18
CA TRP A 158 1.03 7.30 5.75
C TRP A 158 -0.03 8.28 5.28
N TYR A 159 -1.09 8.52 6.06
CA TYR A 159 -2.04 9.59 5.77
C TYR A 159 -1.36 10.96 5.73
N LEU A 160 -0.47 11.26 6.69
CA LEU A 160 0.28 12.51 6.70
C LEU A 160 1.17 12.64 5.45
N MET A 161 1.87 11.57 5.07
CA MET A 161 2.66 11.56 3.83
C MET A 161 1.79 11.79 2.60
N ALA A 162 0.63 11.13 2.50
CA ALA A 162 -0.32 11.32 1.42
C ALA A 162 -0.89 12.75 1.37
N SER A 163 -1.31 13.30 2.51
CA SER A 163 -1.89 14.65 2.60
C SER A 163 -0.88 15.75 2.28
N PHE A 164 0.40 15.53 2.60
CA PHE A 164 1.50 16.42 2.19
C PHE A 164 2.01 16.17 0.77
N ARG A 165 1.40 15.24 0.02
CA ARG A 165 1.82 14.84 -1.33
C ARG A 165 3.28 14.41 -1.36
N HIS A 166 3.72 13.74 -0.29
CA HIS A 166 5.08 13.28 -0.10
C HIS A 166 5.20 11.79 -0.44
N ASN A 167 6.05 11.46 -1.41
CA ASN A 167 6.46 10.08 -1.68
C ASN A 167 7.73 9.76 -0.86
N PRO A 168 7.64 8.95 0.21
CA PRO A 168 8.81 8.59 1.02
C PRO A 168 9.81 7.69 0.29
N LEU A 169 9.41 7.06 -0.82
CA LEU A 169 10.25 6.16 -1.63
C LEU A 169 10.90 6.88 -2.82
N PHE A 170 10.72 8.20 -2.95
CA PHE A 170 11.16 9.00 -4.11
C PHE A 170 12.67 8.91 -4.39
N LEU A 171 13.52 8.79 -3.36
CA LEU A 171 14.97 8.71 -3.54
C LEU A 171 15.42 7.50 -4.36
N GLY A 172 14.64 6.41 -4.36
CA GLY A 172 14.89 5.24 -5.20
C GLY A 172 14.82 5.55 -6.69
N ARG A 173 13.89 6.44 -7.08
CA ARG A 173 13.56 6.73 -8.49
C ARG A 173 14.69 7.42 -9.26
N ASN A 174 15.57 8.13 -8.57
CA ASN A 174 16.63 8.92 -9.17
C ASN A 174 17.98 8.18 -9.21
N LYS A 175 18.03 6.91 -8.77
CA LYS A 175 19.28 6.14 -8.81
C LYS A 175 19.58 5.70 -10.26
N PRO A 176 20.81 5.86 -10.74
CA PRO A 176 21.19 5.43 -12.08
C PRO A 176 21.34 3.89 -12.10
N VAL A 177 20.24 3.19 -12.38
CA VAL A 177 20.24 1.74 -12.64
C VAL A 177 20.44 1.51 -14.14
N PRO A 178 21.34 0.60 -14.58
CA PRO A 178 21.49 0.25 -15.99
C PRO A 178 20.16 -0.18 -16.60
N ALA A 179 19.86 0.21 -17.84
CA ALA A 179 18.60 -0.15 -18.50
C ALA A 179 18.40 -1.67 -18.61
N SER A 180 19.48 -2.45 -18.73
CA SER A 180 19.46 -3.92 -18.73
C SER A 180 18.94 -4.54 -17.44
N ASP A 181 18.93 -3.76 -16.35
CA ASP A 181 18.60 -4.25 -15.01
C ASP A 181 17.23 -3.67 -14.56
N GLN A 182 16.53 -2.95 -15.43
CA GLN A 182 15.21 -2.33 -15.19
C GLN A 182 14.06 -3.19 -15.74
N PHE A 183 13.99 -4.45 -15.32
CA PHE A 183 12.96 -5.42 -15.75
C PHE A 183 11.51 -4.96 -15.50
N TRP A 184 11.31 -3.97 -14.63
CA TRP A 184 9.99 -3.39 -14.31
C TRP A 184 9.51 -2.32 -15.31
N ALA A 185 10.38 -1.90 -16.23
CA ALA A 185 10.13 -0.84 -17.20
C ALA A 185 10.02 -1.36 -18.65
N GLU A 186 9.84 -2.67 -18.82
CA GLU A 186 9.70 -3.36 -20.11
C GLU A 186 8.28 -3.31 -20.69
#